data_AF-A0A8B8L320-F1
#
_entry.id   AF-A0A8B8L320-F1
#
_cell.length_a   1.000
_cell.length_b   1.000
_cell.length_c   1.000
_cell.angle_alpha   90.00
_cell.angle_beta   90.00
_cell.angle_gamma   90.00
#
_symmetry.space_group_name_H-M   'P 1'
#
loop_
_entity.id
_entity.type
_entity.pdbx_description
1 polymer ?
#
loop_
_entity_poly.entity_id
_entity_poly.type
_entity_poly.pdbx_seq_one_letter_code
_entity_poly.pdbx_strand_id
1 'polypeptide(L)'
;MDSARSWLQKFQPRDRLRGSTRKKDDTDGGNEGLNEPMDETSLSSTTKQKVAAAKQYIENHYKEQMKNLQERKERRTILEKKLADADVSEEDQNNLLKFLEKKETEYMRLQRHKMGVDDFELLTMIGKGAFGEVRVCREKTTDHVYAMKKLKKSEMLRRGQVEHVRAERNLLAEVDSNCIVKLYCSFQDDDYLYLIMEYLPGGDMMTLLMRKDILTEDEARFYVGETVLAIESIHKHNYIHRDIKPDNLLLDRYGHLRLSDFGLCKPLDCSTLEETDLSIGQNANGSAQNDERVAPKRTQQEQLEHWQKNRRTLAYSTVGTPDYIAPEVLLKKGYGMECDWWSLGAIMYEMLVGYPPFYSDDPMSTCRKIVNWKSHLKFPEEARLSSEAIDLISKLLCSVHQRLGSNGADEIKAHPFFEGVEWDKLYQIEAAFIPEVNDELDTQNFEKFEESDTQIQSSSKAGPWRKMLSSKDMNFVGYTYKNFEIVNDYQVPGMAELKKKTSKAKKPSIKSLFDYESDTSEVLESSDTSASMTKQYNDQPAQSI
;
A
#
# COMPACT_ATOMS: atom_id res chain seq x y z
N MET A 1 -26.24 -14.36 30.87
CA MET A 1 -25.72 -14.85 29.57
C MET A 1 -26.69 -15.88 28.93
N ASP A 2 -27.96 -15.88 29.29
CA ASP A 2 -28.79 -17.09 29.20
C ASP A 2 -29.76 -17.09 28.01
N SER A 3 -30.13 -15.91 27.49
CA SER A 3 -31.01 -15.78 26.33
C SER A 3 -30.42 -16.36 25.04
N ALA A 4 -29.09 -16.40 24.89
CA ALA A 4 -28.41 -16.94 23.70
C ALA A 4 -28.47 -18.48 23.63
N ARG A 5 -28.51 -19.18 24.77
CA ARG A 5 -28.57 -20.65 24.82
C ARG A 5 -29.95 -21.20 24.44
N SER A 6 -31.01 -20.44 24.71
CA SER A 6 -32.40 -20.85 24.43
C SER A 6 -32.72 -20.95 22.93
N TRP A 7 -32.06 -20.16 22.08
CA TRP A 7 -32.33 -20.14 20.64
C TRP A 7 -31.78 -21.39 19.91
N LEU A 8 -30.63 -21.90 20.34
CA LEU A 8 -29.95 -23.04 19.73
C LEU A 8 -30.64 -24.40 19.97
N GLN A 9 -31.44 -24.54 21.04
CA GLN A 9 -32.16 -25.79 21.32
C GLN A 9 -33.39 -26.06 20.43
N LYS A 10 -33.80 -25.12 19.57
CA LYS A 10 -34.97 -25.29 18.68
C LYS A 10 -34.69 -26.10 17.40
N PHE A 11 -33.43 -26.45 17.12
CA PHE A 11 -33.01 -27.15 15.89
C PHE A 11 -32.36 -28.52 16.16
N GLN A 12 -33.00 -29.36 16.98
CA GLN A 12 -32.71 -30.80 17.01
C GLN A 12 -33.88 -31.60 16.40
N PRO A 13 -33.62 -32.54 15.46
CA PRO A 13 -34.65 -33.42 14.94
C PRO A 13 -35.25 -34.27 16.07
N ARG A 14 -36.58 -34.38 16.10
CA ARG A 14 -37.29 -35.27 17.03
C ARG A 14 -37.66 -36.57 16.32
N ASP A 15 -36.88 -37.61 16.54
CA ASP A 15 -37.28 -38.97 16.18
C ASP A 15 -38.60 -39.34 16.89
N ARG A 16 -39.58 -39.77 16.11
CA ARG A 16 -40.87 -40.27 16.61
C ARG A 16 -41.13 -41.68 16.07
N LEU A 17 -40.67 -42.70 16.80
CA LEU A 17 -41.27 -44.02 16.69
C LEU A 17 -42.65 -44.04 17.37
N ARG A 18 -43.69 -44.45 16.64
CA ARG A 18 -44.92 -45.04 17.20
C ARG A 18 -45.63 -45.88 16.13
N GLY A 19 -45.95 -47.13 16.43
CA GLY A 19 -46.60 -48.08 15.52
C GLY A 19 -48.06 -48.41 15.86
N SER A 20 -48.61 -49.45 15.21
CA SER A 20 -49.98 -50.01 15.28
C SER A 20 -51.08 -49.21 14.54
N THR A 21 -52.04 -49.77 13.78
CA THR A 21 -52.30 -51.19 13.37
C THR A 21 -53.36 -51.28 12.23
N ARG A 22 -53.19 -52.24 11.29
CA ARG A 22 -54.21 -53.04 10.52
C ARG A 22 -55.45 -52.38 9.87
N LYS A 23 -55.62 -52.58 8.54
CA LYS A 23 -56.56 -53.59 7.96
C LYS A 23 -56.31 -53.87 6.45
N LYS A 24 -56.87 -54.99 5.97
CA LYS A 24 -56.78 -55.56 4.60
C LYS A 24 -57.74 -54.88 3.60
N ASP A 25 -57.45 -54.97 2.29
CA ASP A 25 -58.15 -55.88 1.35
C ASP A 25 -57.43 -55.98 -0.02
N ASP A 26 -57.91 -56.85 -0.92
CA ASP A 26 -57.13 -57.62 -1.90
C ASP A 26 -57.02 -57.05 -3.35
N THR A 27 -56.24 -57.77 -4.17
CA THR A 27 -56.26 -57.91 -5.65
C THR A 27 -55.56 -56.93 -6.62
N ASP A 28 -54.45 -57.46 -7.17
CA ASP A 28 -54.17 -57.66 -8.62
C ASP A 28 -53.54 -56.54 -9.49
N GLY A 29 -52.80 -56.98 -10.52
CA GLY A 29 -52.33 -56.16 -11.65
C GLY A 29 -50.99 -55.43 -11.46
N GLY A 30 -49.89 -56.02 -11.95
CA GLY A 30 -48.56 -55.42 -11.84
C GLY A 30 -48.22 -54.39 -12.94
N ASN A 31 -47.24 -53.52 -12.64
CA ASN A 31 -46.15 -53.21 -13.57
C ASN A 31 -44.93 -52.72 -12.78
N GLU A 32 -43.72 -53.09 -13.21
CA GLU A 32 -42.48 -52.71 -12.52
C GLU A 32 -42.13 -51.24 -12.81
N GLY A 33 -42.27 -50.38 -11.80
CA GLY A 33 -41.78 -49.01 -11.79
C GLY A 33 -40.79 -48.82 -10.64
N LEU A 34 -39.51 -48.62 -10.98
CA LEU A 34 -38.46 -48.30 -10.01
C LEU A 34 -38.75 -46.93 -9.38
N ASN A 35 -39.33 -46.92 -8.18
CA ASN A 35 -39.36 -45.73 -7.33
C ASN A 35 -37.95 -45.48 -6.79
N GLU A 36 -37.23 -44.56 -7.41
CA GLU A 36 -36.06 -43.93 -6.78
C GLU A 36 -36.50 -43.27 -5.45
N PRO A 37 -35.75 -43.42 -4.36
CA PRO A 37 -36.00 -42.63 -3.17
C PRO A 37 -35.73 -41.15 -3.49
N MET A 38 -36.67 -40.26 -3.15
CA MET A 38 -36.46 -38.82 -3.27
C MET A 38 -35.17 -38.40 -2.56
N ASP A 39 -34.18 -37.92 -3.32
CA ASP A 39 -32.97 -37.29 -2.78
C ASP A 39 -33.40 -36.11 -1.90
N GLU A 40 -32.96 -36.09 -0.64
CA GLU A 40 -33.16 -34.96 0.26
C GLU A 40 -32.45 -33.75 -0.34
N THR A 41 -33.22 -32.88 -1.00
CA THR A 41 -32.78 -31.74 -1.82
C THR A 41 -31.40 -31.22 -1.42
N SER A 42 -30.38 -31.72 -2.11
CA SER A 42 -28.99 -31.43 -1.77
C SER A 42 -28.75 -29.93 -1.87
N LEU A 43 -28.61 -29.27 -0.69
CA LEU A 43 -28.55 -27.82 -0.60
C LEU A 43 -27.53 -27.26 -1.59
N SER A 44 -28.02 -26.44 -2.53
CA SER A 44 -27.21 -25.83 -3.60
C SER A 44 -25.88 -25.31 -3.05
N SER A 45 -24.79 -25.57 -3.79
CA SER A 45 -23.45 -25.07 -3.46
C SER A 45 -23.46 -23.55 -3.21
N THR A 46 -24.24 -22.81 -3.98
CA THR A 46 -24.47 -21.36 -3.81
C THR A 46 -25.10 -21.03 -2.46
N THR A 47 -26.06 -21.83 -1.98
CA THR A 47 -26.68 -21.66 -0.66
C THR A 47 -25.69 -21.97 0.46
N LYS A 48 -24.88 -23.04 0.32
CA LYS A 48 -23.82 -23.39 1.28
C LYS A 48 -22.78 -22.27 1.40
N GLN A 49 -22.33 -21.71 0.28
CA GLN A 49 -21.42 -20.55 0.26
C GLN A 49 -22.05 -19.30 0.89
N LYS A 50 -23.32 -18.99 0.59
CA LYS A 50 -24.05 -17.87 1.21
C LYS A 50 -24.15 -18.01 2.73
N VAL A 51 -24.40 -19.22 3.25
CA VAL A 51 -24.42 -19.49 4.70
C VAL A 51 -23.03 -19.29 5.32
N ALA A 52 -21.96 -19.75 4.66
CA ALA A 52 -20.59 -19.52 5.12
C ALA A 52 -20.23 -18.03 5.17
N ALA A 53 -20.51 -17.29 4.11
CA ALA A 53 -20.28 -15.84 4.03
C ALA A 53 -21.12 -15.06 5.07
N ALA A 54 -22.38 -15.43 5.27
CA ALA A 54 -23.25 -14.84 6.29
C ALA A 54 -22.74 -15.11 7.72
N LYS A 55 -22.29 -16.34 8.00
CA LYS A 55 -21.67 -16.69 9.28
C LYS A 55 -20.42 -15.84 9.53
N GLN A 56 -19.51 -15.77 8.56
CA GLN A 56 -18.28 -14.99 8.67
C GLN A 56 -18.55 -13.49 8.85
N TYR A 57 -19.53 -12.94 8.12
CA TYR A 57 -19.96 -11.55 8.27
C TYR A 57 -20.49 -11.27 9.69
N ILE A 58 -21.37 -12.14 10.23
CA ILE A 58 -21.93 -11.98 11.58
C ILE A 58 -20.84 -12.10 12.65
N GLU A 59 -19.96 -13.09 12.56
CA GLU A 59 -18.85 -13.28 13.51
C GLU A 59 -17.90 -12.08 13.50
N ASN A 60 -17.51 -11.58 12.33
CA ASN A 60 -16.64 -10.41 12.21
C ASN A 60 -17.34 -9.15 12.74
N HIS A 61 -18.61 -8.93 12.40
CA HIS A 61 -19.38 -7.78 12.88
C HIS A 61 -19.44 -7.73 14.41
N TYR A 62 -19.74 -8.85 15.08
CA TYR A 62 -19.77 -8.88 16.55
C TYR A 62 -18.37 -8.78 17.18
N LYS A 63 -17.33 -9.36 16.57
CA LYS A 63 -15.94 -9.17 17.03
C LYS A 63 -15.53 -7.69 16.98
N GLU A 64 -15.80 -7.02 15.87
CA GLU A 64 -15.46 -5.61 15.65
C GLU A 64 -16.26 -4.69 16.60
N GLN A 65 -17.57 -4.93 16.76
CA GLN A 65 -18.38 -4.18 17.74
C GLN A 65 -17.88 -4.36 19.18
N MET A 66 -17.45 -5.57 19.57
CA MET A 66 -16.86 -5.81 20.88
C MET A 66 -15.48 -5.15 21.04
N LYS A 67 -14.64 -5.16 20.01
CA LYS A 67 -13.35 -4.44 19.98
C LYS A 67 -13.55 -2.93 20.15
N ASN A 68 -14.42 -2.31 19.34
CA ASN A 68 -14.72 -0.88 19.42
C ASN A 68 -15.29 -0.48 20.79
N LEU A 69 -16.13 -1.32 21.41
CA LEU A 69 -16.64 -1.10 22.76
C LEU A 69 -15.55 -1.19 23.83
N GLN A 70 -14.56 -2.07 23.66
CA GLN A 70 -13.44 -2.23 24.57
C GLN A 70 -12.47 -1.06 24.48
N GLU A 71 -12.03 -0.69 23.27
CA GLU A 71 -11.16 0.47 23.03
C GLU A 71 -11.76 1.76 23.56
N ARG A 72 -13.08 1.97 23.37
CA ARG A 72 -13.79 3.14 23.91
C ARG A 72 -13.75 3.19 25.45
N LYS A 73 -13.83 2.05 26.13
CA LYS A 73 -13.66 1.99 27.59
C LYS A 73 -12.21 2.29 27.97
N GLU A 74 -11.24 1.74 27.25
CA GLU A 74 -9.82 1.97 27.52
C GLU A 74 -9.42 3.44 27.32
N ARG A 75 -9.85 4.08 26.21
CA ARG A 75 -9.66 5.53 25.98
C ARG A 75 -10.25 6.37 27.11
N ARG A 76 -11.45 6.01 27.59
CA ARG A 76 -12.09 6.67 28.76
C ARG A 76 -11.28 6.46 30.04
N THR A 77 -10.91 5.23 30.39
CA THR A 77 -10.12 4.92 31.60
C THR A 77 -8.74 5.57 31.57
N ILE A 78 -8.10 5.68 30.40
CA ILE A 78 -6.84 6.41 30.24
C ILE A 78 -7.02 7.91 30.51
N LEU A 79 -8.12 8.52 30.05
CA LEU A 79 -8.43 9.92 30.36
C LEU A 79 -8.75 10.11 31.85
N GLU A 80 -9.62 9.28 32.42
CA GLU A 80 -9.98 9.30 33.86
C GLU A 80 -8.73 9.16 34.74
N LYS A 81 -7.79 8.27 34.40
CA LYS A 81 -6.52 8.13 35.12
C LYS A 81 -5.64 9.39 35.00
N LYS A 82 -5.47 9.93 33.80
CA LYS A 82 -4.70 11.18 33.59
C LYS A 82 -5.29 12.38 34.32
N LEU A 83 -6.62 12.42 34.44
CA LEU A 83 -7.37 13.44 35.18
C LEU A 83 -7.27 13.27 36.71
N ALA A 84 -6.98 12.07 37.21
CA ALA A 84 -6.68 11.82 38.62
C ALA A 84 -5.19 12.06 38.96
N ASP A 85 -4.28 11.76 38.02
CA ASP A 85 -2.83 12.00 38.16
C ASP A 85 -2.47 13.51 38.06
N ALA A 86 -3.32 14.29 37.39
CA ALA A 86 -3.20 15.75 37.32
C ALA A 86 -4.19 16.41 38.30
N ASP A 87 -3.70 17.32 39.16
CA ASP A 87 -4.47 18.06 40.18
C ASP A 87 -5.38 19.14 39.52
N VAL A 88 -6.39 18.66 38.80
CA VAL A 88 -7.31 19.40 37.92
C VAL A 88 -8.67 19.56 38.62
N SER A 89 -9.35 20.69 38.41
CA SER A 89 -10.63 20.95 39.07
C SER A 89 -11.71 19.94 38.65
N GLU A 90 -12.65 19.62 39.54
CA GLU A 90 -13.79 18.74 39.21
C GLU A 90 -14.62 19.26 38.03
N GLU A 91 -14.67 20.58 37.83
CA GLU A 91 -15.35 21.21 36.69
C GLU A 91 -14.62 20.93 35.37
N ASP A 92 -13.29 21.12 35.35
CA ASP A 92 -12.45 20.84 34.19
C ASP A 92 -12.42 19.33 33.84
N GLN A 93 -12.38 18.46 34.85
CA GLN A 93 -12.49 17.00 34.67
C GLN A 93 -13.82 16.64 34.00
N ASN A 94 -14.94 17.20 34.47
CA ASN A 94 -16.27 16.98 33.88
C ASN A 94 -16.37 17.54 32.44
N ASN A 95 -15.76 18.69 32.17
CA ASN A 95 -15.74 19.29 30.83
C ASN A 95 -14.92 18.43 29.84
N LEU A 96 -13.76 17.90 30.25
CA LEU A 96 -12.93 17.00 29.43
C LEU A 96 -13.61 15.65 29.18
N LEU A 97 -14.31 15.08 30.17
CA LEU A 97 -15.11 13.86 29.98
C LEU A 97 -16.28 14.08 29.00
N LYS A 98 -17.03 15.19 29.13
CA LYS A 98 -18.07 15.56 28.16
C LYS A 98 -17.51 15.77 26.74
N PHE A 99 -16.32 16.36 26.62
CA PHE A 99 -15.65 16.52 25.33
C PHE A 99 -15.28 15.17 24.71
N LEU A 100 -14.75 14.23 25.49
CA LEU A 100 -14.49 12.86 25.04
C LEU A 100 -15.78 12.16 24.59
N GLU A 101 -16.87 12.26 25.35
CA GLU A 101 -18.16 11.66 24.99
C GLU A 101 -18.74 12.27 23.70
N LYS A 102 -18.57 13.58 23.48
CA LYS A 102 -18.92 14.26 22.22
C LYS A 102 -18.07 13.73 21.05
N LYS A 103 -16.76 13.61 21.22
CA LYS A 103 -15.84 13.07 20.19
C LYS A 103 -16.14 11.61 19.84
N GLU A 104 -16.38 10.75 20.84
CA GLU A 104 -16.82 9.36 20.61
C GLU A 104 -18.19 9.29 19.90
N THR A 105 -19.08 10.25 20.14
CA THR A 105 -20.39 10.33 19.47
C THR A 105 -20.27 10.74 18.00
N GLU A 106 -19.44 11.75 17.70
CA GLU A 106 -19.14 12.12 16.30
C GLU A 106 -18.36 11.02 15.58
N TYR A 107 -17.44 10.32 16.27
CA TYR A 107 -16.76 9.14 15.72
C TYR A 107 -17.75 8.05 15.27
N MET A 108 -18.71 7.67 16.14
CA MET A 108 -19.79 6.74 15.78
C MET A 108 -20.74 7.28 14.70
N ARG A 109 -20.78 8.60 14.46
CA ARG A 109 -21.54 9.22 13.37
C ARG A 109 -20.77 9.12 12.05
N LEU A 110 -19.47 9.40 12.05
CA LEU A 110 -18.57 9.23 10.91
C LEU A 110 -18.49 7.76 10.47
N GLN A 111 -18.49 6.81 11.41
CA GLN A 111 -18.58 5.37 11.11
C GLN A 111 -19.89 4.95 10.41
N ARG A 112 -20.98 5.71 10.57
CA ARG A 112 -22.26 5.43 9.89
C ARG A 112 -22.31 5.95 8.46
N HIS A 113 -21.43 6.87 8.07
CA HIS A 113 -21.28 7.30 6.68
C HIS A 113 -20.38 6.31 5.93
N LYS A 114 -20.99 5.58 4.99
CA LYS A 114 -20.26 4.74 4.03
C LYS A 114 -19.73 5.65 2.93
N MET A 115 -18.40 5.76 2.83
CA MET A 115 -17.80 6.43 1.67
C MET A 115 -18.13 5.62 0.41
N GLY A 116 -18.44 6.33 -0.66
CA GLY A 116 -18.55 5.80 -2.01
C GLY A 116 -17.77 6.66 -2.99
N VAL A 117 -17.78 6.25 -4.26
CA VAL A 117 -17.12 7.01 -5.34
C VAL A 117 -17.72 8.41 -5.51
N ASP A 118 -19.00 8.59 -5.17
CA ASP A 118 -19.72 9.87 -5.24
C ASP A 118 -19.19 10.94 -4.28
N ASP A 119 -18.45 10.57 -3.23
CA ASP A 119 -17.85 11.52 -2.27
C ASP A 119 -16.55 12.15 -2.82
N PHE A 120 -16.03 11.62 -3.94
CA PHE A 120 -14.82 12.09 -4.60
C PHE A 120 -15.14 12.75 -5.95
N GLU A 121 -14.34 13.75 -6.31
CA GLU A 121 -14.21 14.26 -7.66
C GLU A 121 -13.04 13.55 -8.34
N LEU A 122 -13.30 12.89 -9.46
CA LEU A 122 -12.26 12.21 -10.25
C LEU A 122 -11.61 13.23 -11.20
N LEU A 123 -10.29 13.33 -11.11
CA LEU A 123 -9.46 14.21 -11.91
C LEU A 123 -8.63 13.35 -12.89
N THR A 124 -7.41 13.78 -13.18
CA THR A 124 -6.50 13.19 -14.16
C THR A 124 -6.20 11.70 -13.93
N MET A 125 -6.20 10.90 -14.99
CA MET A 125 -5.63 9.55 -14.98
C MET A 125 -4.10 9.60 -14.92
N ILE A 126 -3.52 8.92 -13.94
CA ILE A 126 -2.06 8.85 -13.69
C ILE A 126 -1.47 7.45 -13.86
N GLY A 127 -2.31 6.43 -13.99
CA GLY A 127 -1.85 5.06 -14.20
C GLY A 127 -2.92 4.15 -14.80
N LYS A 128 -2.49 3.11 -15.52
CA LYS A 128 -3.37 2.13 -16.16
C LYS A 128 -2.79 0.73 -16.03
N GLY A 129 -3.48 -0.14 -15.30
CA GLY A 129 -3.05 -1.51 -15.03
C GLY A 129 -3.93 -2.56 -15.71
N ALA A 130 -3.54 -3.83 -15.57
CA ALA A 130 -4.25 -4.96 -16.20
C ALA A 130 -5.73 -5.13 -15.77
N PHE A 131 -6.11 -4.57 -14.61
CA PHE A 131 -7.43 -4.73 -13.98
C PHE A 131 -8.22 -3.42 -13.86
N GLY A 132 -7.64 -2.28 -14.23
CA GLY A 132 -8.16 -0.99 -13.79
C GLY A 132 -7.28 0.22 -14.10
N GLU A 133 -7.61 1.33 -13.47
CA GLU A 133 -7.00 2.65 -13.65
C GLU A 133 -6.67 3.27 -12.29
N VAL A 134 -5.68 4.17 -12.26
CA VAL A 134 -5.36 5.03 -11.12
C VAL A 134 -5.59 6.47 -11.55
N ARG A 135 -6.37 7.22 -10.77
CA ARG A 135 -6.65 8.64 -11.01
C ARG A 135 -6.28 9.46 -9.78
N VAL A 136 -5.85 10.70 -9.98
CA VAL A 136 -5.93 11.71 -8.93
C VAL A 136 -7.40 11.98 -8.65
N CYS A 137 -7.76 12.11 -7.38
CA CYS A 137 -9.10 12.51 -6.97
C CYS A 137 -9.06 13.47 -5.78
N ARG A 138 -10.13 14.22 -5.61
CA ARG A 138 -10.31 15.23 -4.56
C ARG A 138 -11.53 14.87 -3.73
N GLU A 139 -11.40 14.77 -2.42
CA GLU A 139 -12.54 14.50 -1.52
C GLU A 139 -13.39 15.77 -1.36
N LYS A 140 -14.69 15.71 -1.70
CA LYS A 140 -15.58 16.88 -1.79
C LYS A 140 -15.88 17.57 -0.46
N THR A 141 -15.57 16.93 0.66
CA THR A 141 -15.85 17.41 2.03
C THR A 141 -14.65 18.09 2.68
N THR A 142 -13.43 17.66 2.33
CA THR A 142 -12.16 18.11 2.93
C THR A 142 -11.28 18.90 1.95
N ASP A 143 -11.60 18.85 0.65
CA ASP A 143 -10.78 19.30 -0.49
C ASP A 143 -9.43 18.56 -0.64
N HIS A 144 -9.19 17.50 0.16
CA HIS A 144 -7.92 16.79 0.17
C HIS A 144 -7.72 15.92 -1.07
N VAL A 145 -6.48 15.87 -1.54
CA VAL A 145 -6.07 15.17 -2.77
C VAL A 145 -5.57 13.75 -2.45
N TYR A 146 -6.00 12.78 -3.24
CA TYR A 146 -5.66 11.37 -3.09
C TYR A 146 -5.39 10.70 -4.45
N ALA A 147 -4.73 9.55 -4.44
CA ALA A 147 -4.70 8.63 -5.57
C ALA A 147 -5.77 7.54 -5.39
N MET A 148 -6.74 7.46 -6.31
CA MET A 148 -7.77 6.42 -6.34
C MET A 148 -7.39 5.33 -7.36
N LYS A 149 -7.09 4.12 -6.88
CA LYS A 149 -6.94 2.91 -7.72
C LYS A 149 -8.29 2.20 -7.81
N LYS A 150 -8.83 2.11 -9.03
CA LYS A 150 -10.16 1.57 -9.36
C LYS A 150 -10.01 0.26 -10.13
N LEU A 151 -10.44 -0.86 -9.54
CA LEU A 151 -10.21 -2.22 -10.02
C LEU A 151 -11.53 -2.91 -10.40
N LYS A 152 -11.61 -3.54 -11.56
CA LYS A 152 -12.86 -4.12 -12.08
C LYS A 152 -13.10 -5.54 -11.59
N LYS A 153 -14.14 -5.76 -10.77
CA LYS A 153 -14.48 -7.07 -10.16
C LYS A 153 -14.58 -8.20 -11.19
N SER A 154 -15.20 -7.94 -12.34
CA SER A 154 -15.40 -8.95 -13.38
C SER A 154 -14.09 -9.44 -14.00
N GLU A 155 -13.09 -8.57 -14.11
CA GLU A 155 -11.79 -8.90 -14.73
C GLU A 155 -10.92 -9.72 -13.78
N MET A 156 -10.92 -9.36 -12.51
CA MET A 156 -10.24 -10.12 -11.45
C MET A 156 -10.81 -11.54 -11.32
N LEU A 157 -12.15 -11.67 -11.30
CA LEU A 157 -12.82 -12.97 -11.25
C LEU A 157 -12.52 -13.83 -12.47
N ARG A 158 -12.46 -13.23 -13.66
CA ARG A 158 -12.12 -13.91 -14.93
C ARG A 158 -10.68 -14.45 -14.94
N ARG A 159 -9.75 -13.78 -14.26
CA ARG A 159 -8.32 -14.12 -14.21
C ARG A 159 -7.89 -14.84 -12.92
N GLY A 160 -8.81 -15.16 -12.01
CA GLY A 160 -8.50 -15.81 -10.73
C GLY A 160 -7.83 -14.93 -9.67
N GLN A 161 -7.49 -13.68 -9.96
CA GLN A 161 -6.64 -12.82 -9.10
C GLN A 161 -7.38 -12.09 -7.98
N VAL A 162 -8.28 -12.78 -7.28
CA VAL A 162 -9.01 -12.22 -6.12
C VAL A 162 -8.13 -12.16 -4.88
N GLU A 163 -7.25 -13.15 -4.68
CA GLU A 163 -6.38 -13.24 -3.50
C GLU A 163 -5.30 -12.15 -3.53
N HIS A 164 -4.74 -11.88 -4.71
CA HIS A 164 -3.81 -10.78 -5.01
C HIS A 164 -4.30 -9.41 -4.48
N VAL A 165 -5.51 -8.98 -4.88
CA VAL A 165 -6.06 -7.69 -4.44
C VAL A 165 -6.48 -7.69 -2.96
N ARG A 166 -6.72 -8.86 -2.37
CA ARG A 166 -6.89 -8.97 -0.90
C ARG A 166 -5.55 -8.82 -0.18
N ALA A 167 -4.47 -9.39 -0.70
CA ALA A 167 -3.12 -9.28 -0.15
C ALA A 167 -2.61 -7.83 -0.23
N GLU A 168 -2.73 -7.18 -1.39
CA GLU A 168 -2.40 -5.76 -1.58
C GLU A 168 -3.05 -4.88 -0.51
N ARG A 169 -4.37 -5.00 -0.36
CA ARG A 169 -5.14 -4.21 0.61
C ARG A 169 -4.79 -4.57 2.07
N ASN A 170 -4.49 -5.84 2.37
CA ASN A 170 -4.08 -6.24 3.71
C ASN A 170 -2.74 -5.61 4.09
N LEU A 171 -1.71 -5.76 3.24
CA LEU A 171 -0.38 -5.19 3.45
C LEU A 171 -0.49 -3.67 3.66
N LEU A 172 -1.17 -2.97 2.75
CA LEU A 172 -1.40 -1.52 2.84
C LEU A 172 -2.18 -1.06 4.09
N ALA A 173 -2.95 -1.93 4.73
CA ALA A 173 -3.71 -1.65 5.95
C ALA A 173 -3.00 -2.09 7.24
N GLU A 174 -2.01 -2.98 7.13
CA GLU A 174 -1.23 -3.56 8.23
C GLU A 174 0.14 -2.86 8.42
N VAL A 175 0.76 -2.39 7.33
CA VAL A 175 2.11 -1.82 7.34
C VAL A 175 2.07 -0.29 7.24
N ASP A 176 2.17 0.40 8.38
CA ASP A 176 2.45 1.84 8.42
C ASP A 176 3.96 2.08 8.46
N SER A 177 4.52 2.47 7.31
CA SER A 177 5.94 2.75 7.12
C SER A 177 6.09 3.88 6.12
N ASN A 178 6.99 4.83 6.39
CA ASN A 178 7.25 5.95 5.46
C ASN A 178 7.78 5.47 4.09
N CYS A 179 8.30 4.25 4.01
CA CYS A 179 8.85 3.65 2.79
C CYS A 179 7.77 3.06 1.86
N ILE A 180 6.50 3.10 2.24
CA ILE A 180 5.36 2.43 1.59
C ILE A 180 4.24 3.44 1.37
N VAL A 181 3.52 3.33 0.25
CA VAL A 181 2.33 4.14 -0.03
C VAL A 181 1.24 3.90 1.02
N LYS A 182 0.77 4.96 1.68
CA LYS A 182 -0.29 4.89 2.69
C LYS A 182 -1.68 4.70 2.10
N LEU A 183 -2.47 3.81 2.69
CA LEU A 183 -3.88 3.59 2.38
C LEU A 183 -4.80 4.24 3.43
N TYR A 184 -5.60 5.21 3.00
CA TYR A 184 -6.57 5.91 3.85
C TYR A 184 -7.87 5.10 4.00
N CYS A 185 -8.41 4.58 2.89
CA CYS A 185 -9.58 3.71 2.94
C CYS A 185 -9.72 2.85 1.68
N SER A 186 -10.58 1.84 1.76
CA SER A 186 -11.03 1.06 0.61
C SER A 186 -12.54 0.86 0.65
N PHE A 187 -13.17 0.84 -0.52
CA PHE A 187 -14.61 0.59 -0.66
C PHE A 187 -14.93 -0.13 -1.97
N GLN A 188 -16.20 -0.43 -2.21
CA GLN A 188 -16.66 -1.15 -3.40
C GLN A 188 -18.07 -0.73 -3.79
N ASP A 189 -18.36 -0.78 -5.09
CA ASP A 189 -19.73 -0.70 -5.63
C ASP A 189 -20.12 -2.05 -6.27
N ASP A 190 -21.14 -2.10 -7.14
CA ASP A 190 -21.60 -3.35 -7.78
C ASP A 190 -20.58 -3.94 -8.79
N ASP A 191 -19.69 -3.12 -9.38
CA ASP A 191 -18.80 -3.49 -10.49
C ASP A 191 -17.29 -3.33 -10.17
N TYR A 192 -16.93 -2.46 -9.22
CA TYR A 192 -15.56 -2.04 -8.93
C TYR A 192 -15.18 -2.16 -7.45
N LEU A 193 -13.87 -2.25 -7.23
CA LEU A 193 -13.19 -2.07 -5.95
C LEU A 193 -12.35 -0.80 -6.02
N TYR A 194 -12.21 -0.10 -4.90
CA TYR A 194 -11.52 1.18 -4.79
C TYR A 194 -10.54 1.17 -3.62
N LEU A 195 -9.31 1.64 -3.88
CA LEU A 195 -8.30 1.96 -2.86
C LEU A 195 -8.03 3.47 -2.93
N ILE A 196 -8.08 4.15 -1.78
CA ILE A 196 -7.77 5.58 -1.63
C ILE A 196 -6.43 5.69 -0.93
N MET A 197 -5.42 6.14 -1.66
CA MET A 197 -4.01 6.15 -1.27
C MET A 197 -3.47 7.59 -1.23
N GLU A 198 -2.33 7.80 -0.59
CA GLU A 198 -1.65 9.10 -0.69
C GLU A 198 -1.27 9.41 -2.15
N TYR A 199 -1.42 10.67 -2.54
CA TYR A 199 -0.97 11.13 -3.85
C TYR A 199 0.51 11.53 -3.78
N LEU A 200 1.31 11.03 -4.72
CA LEU A 200 2.75 11.22 -4.78
C LEU A 200 3.10 11.97 -6.08
N PRO A 201 3.20 13.32 -6.04
CA PRO A 201 3.31 14.13 -7.26
C PRO A 201 4.70 14.05 -7.93
N GLY A 202 5.68 13.36 -7.34
CA GLY A 202 6.99 13.16 -7.94
C GLY A 202 7.03 12.11 -9.06
N GLY A 203 5.92 11.39 -9.29
CA GLY A 203 5.82 10.35 -10.31
C GLY A 203 6.50 9.05 -9.88
N ASP A 204 7.05 8.33 -10.85
CA ASP A 204 7.74 7.04 -10.66
C ASP A 204 9.22 7.08 -11.08
N MET A 205 10.01 6.16 -10.55
CA MET A 205 11.44 6.05 -10.86
C MET A 205 11.70 5.72 -12.33
N MET A 206 10.76 5.04 -13.03
CA MET A 206 10.87 4.82 -14.47
C MET A 206 10.85 6.15 -15.24
N THR A 207 9.96 7.06 -14.89
CA THR A 207 9.84 8.39 -15.48
C THR A 207 11.06 9.27 -15.16
N LEU A 208 11.67 9.12 -13.98
CA LEU A 208 12.94 9.77 -13.65
C LEU A 208 14.08 9.24 -14.54
N LEU A 209 14.21 7.91 -14.68
CA LEU A 209 15.22 7.28 -15.53
C LEU A 209 15.05 7.66 -17.02
N MET A 210 13.80 7.75 -17.50
CA MET A 210 13.48 8.23 -18.85
C MET A 210 13.80 9.72 -19.09
N ARG A 211 14.08 10.51 -18.04
CA ARG A 211 14.44 11.94 -18.13
C ARG A 211 15.93 12.20 -17.93
N LYS A 212 16.58 11.45 -17.05
CA LYS A 212 18.02 11.59 -16.75
C LYS A 212 18.93 10.67 -17.56
N ASP A 213 18.37 9.65 -18.21
CA ASP A 213 19.05 8.51 -18.85
C ASP A 213 19.84 7.63 -17.86
N ILE A 214 20.74 8.23 -17.09
CA ILE A 214 21.65 7.57 -16.13
C ILE A 214 21.72 8.44 -14.87
N LEU A 215 21.75 7.79 -13.70
CA LEU A 215 22.03 8.41 -12.41
C LEU A 215 23.52 8.25 -12.05
N THR A 216 24.06 9.23 -11.33
CA THR A 216 25.38 9.11 -10.70
C THR A 216 25.36 8.04 -9.60
N GLU A 217 26.54 7.52 -9.22
CA GLU A 217 26.61 6.55 -8.12
C GLU A 217 26.12 7.09 -6.77
N ASP A 218 26.19 8.41 -6.55
CA ASP A 218 25.69 9.03 -5.33
C ASP A 218 24.15 9.09 -5.32
N GLU A 219 23.53 9.45 -6.44
CA GLU A 219 22.07 9.41 -6.62
C GLU A 219 21.55 7.96 -6.56
N ALA A 220 22.24 7.02 -7.20
CA ALA A 220 21.89 5.60 -7.16
C ALA A 220 22.05 5.04 -5.74
N ARG A 221 23.10 5.40 -4.98
CA ARG A 221 23.29 4.97 -3.59
C ARG A 221 22.14 5.43 -2.70
N PHE A 222 21.65 6.65 -2.89
CA PHE A 222 20.47 7.15 -2.20
C PHE A 222 19.22 6.30 -2.50
N TYR A 223 18.84 6.19 -3.78
CA TYR A 223 17.60 5.48 -4.15
C TYR A 223 17.64 3.97 -3.95
N VAL A 224 18.78 3.32 -4.17
CA VAL A 224 18.98 1.91 -3.83
C VAL A 224 18.90 1.73 -2.30
N GLY A 225 19.45 2.66 -1.51
CA GLY A 225 19.32 2.67 -0.05
C GLY A 225 17.87 2.77 0.43
N GLU A 226 17.07 3.70 -0.11
CA GLU A 226 15.65 3.83 0.22
C GLU A 226 14.85 2.59 -0.22
N THR A 227 15.19 2.00 -1.36
CA THR A 227 14.58 0.75 -1.85
C THR A 227 14.93 -0.43 -0.94
N VAL A 228 16.15 -0.51 -0.39
CA VAL A 228 16.54 -1.52 0.61
C VAL A 228 15.67 -1.39 1.87
N LEU A 229 15.44 -0.18 2.37
CA LEU A 229 14.56 0.06 3.52
C LEU A 229 13.09 -0.30 3.21
N ALA A 230 12.60 -0.01 2.00
CA ALA A 230 11.25 -0.36 1.59
C ALA A 230 11.03 -1.89 1.48
N ILE A 231 11.96 -2.60 0.84
CA ILE A 231 11.92 -4.07 0.72
C ILE A 231 12.08 -4.72 2.11
N GLU A 232 13.00 -4.23 2.95
CA GLU A 232 13.13 -4.71 4.32
C GLU A 232 11.84 -4.52 5.13
N SER A 233 11.15 -3.38 4.96
CA SER A 233 9.89 -3.07 5.64
C SER A 233 8.79 -4.09 5.34
N ILE A 234 8.65 -4.54 4.09
CA ILE A 234 7.66 -5.58 3.74
C ILE A 234 8.11 -6.99 4.17
N HIS A 235 9.41 -7.31 4.05
CA HIS A 235 9.95 -8.61 4.46
C HIS A 235 9.79 -8.83 5.98
N LYS A 236 9.98 -7.78 6.80
CA LYS A 236 9.72 -7.80 8.25
C LYS A 236 8.27 -8.09 8.63
N HIS A 237 7.32 -7.84 7.73
CA HIS A 237 5.91 -8.16 7.89
C HIS A 237 5.51 -9.49 7.20
N ASN A 238 6.50 -10.33 6.85
CA ASN A 238 6.33 -11.63 6.20
C ASN A 238 5.64 -11.59 4.83
N TYR A 239 5.81 -10.50 4.06
CA TYR A 239 5.37 -10.40 2.66
C TYR A 239 6.57 -10.37 1.70
N ILE A 240 6.46 -11.06 0.56
CA ILE A 240 7.37 -10.94 -0.60
C ILE A 240 6.69 -10.04 -1.65
N HIS A 241 7.41 -9.13 -2.32
CA HIS A 241 6.83 -8.25 -3.34
C HIS A 241 6.58 -8.96 -4.68
N ARG A 242 7.61 -9.65 -5.19
CA ARG A 242 7.65 -10.40 -6.46
C ARG A 242 7.59 -9.55 -7.74
N ASP A 243 7.31 -8.25 -7.64
CA ASP A 243 7.23 -7.31 -8.77
C ASP A 243 7.93 -5.97 -8.45
N ILE A 244 9.16 -6.04 -7.92
CA ILE A 244 9.99 -4.84 -7.72
C ILE A 244 10.49 -4.39 -9.10
N LYS A 245 10.11 -3.17 -9.50
CA LYS A 245 10.46 -2.53 -10.78
C LYS A 245 10.39 -1.01 -10.63
N PRO A 246 11.08 -0.20 -11.46
CA PRO A 246 11.11 1.26 -11.30
C PRO A 246 9.72 1.92 -11.38
N ASP A 247 8.78 1.33 -12.13
CA ASP A 247 7.39 1.81 -12.26
C ASP A 247 6.60 1.70 -10.94
N ASN A 248 7.03 0.84 -10.01
CA ASN A 248 6.41 0.63 -8.70
C ASN A 248 7.10 1.44 -7.57
N LEU A 249 8.22 2.12 -7.87
CA LEU A 249 8.97 2.98 -6.95
C LEU A 249 8.54 4.44 -7.17
N LEU A 250 7.59 4.92 -6.37
CA LEU A 250 7.03 6.26 -6.51
C LEU A 250 7.84 7.30 -5.73
N LEU A 251 7.81 8.56 -6.17
CA LEU A 251 8.51 9.67 -5.52
C LEU A 251 7.51 10.67 -4.92
N ASP A 252 7.71 11.05 -3.67
CA ASP A 252 6.95 12.13 -3.05
C ASP A 252 7.41 13.52 -3.52
N ARG A 253 6.74 14.58 -3.04
CA ARG A 253 7.03 15.97 -3.44
C ARG A 253 8.43 16.47 -3.04
N TYR A 254 9.14 15.75 -2.18
CA TYR A 254 10.49 16.07 -1.72
C TYR A 254 11.53 15.17 -2.38
N GLY A 255 11.11 14.18 -3.18
CA GLY A 255 11.99 13.25 -3.89
C GLY A 255 12.30 11.95 -3.15
N HIS A 256 11.65 11.68 -2.01
CA HIS A 256 11.80 10.41 -1.28
C HIS A 256 10.95 9.30 -1.89
N LEU A 257 11.50 8.09 -1.89
CA LEU A 257 10.90 6.90 -2.47
C LEU A 257 9.81 6.26 -1.60
N ARG A 258 8.73 5.79 -2.23
CA ARG A 258 7.70 4.95 -1.61
C ARG A 258 7.35 3.79 -2.52
N LEU A 259 7.38 2.58 -1.96
CA LEU A 259 7.01 1.36 -2.67
C LEU A 259 5.49 1.25 -2.81
N SER A 260 5.05 0.83 -3.99
CA SER A 260 3.65 0.74 -4.42
C SER A 260 3.36 -0.54 -5.21
N ASP A 261 2.08 -0.75 -5.54
CA ASP A 261 1.55 -1.89 -6.31
C ASP A 261 1.88 -3.28 -5.76
N PHE A 262 1.43 -3.52 -4.53
CA PHE A 262 1.48 -4.82 -3.84
C PHE A 262 0.53 -5.88 -4.44
N GLY A 263 0.04 -5.68 -5.66
CA GLY A 263 -0.90 -6.57 -6.35
C GLY A 263 -0.35 -7.97 -6.60
N LEU A 264 0.96 -8.16 -6.58
CA LEU A 264 1.60 -9.49 -6.66
C LEU A 264 2.16 -9.97 -5.32
N CYS A 265 1.94 -9.28 -4.20
CA CYS A 265 2.45 -9.71 -2.91
C CYS A 265 1.88 -11.03 -2.43
N LYS A 266 2.70 -11.79 -1.67
CA LYS A 266 2.28 -13.03 -1.03
C LYS A 266 2.83 -13.16 0.40
N PRO A 267 2.00 -13.54 1.39
CA PRO A 267 2.48 -13.84 2.74
C PRO A 267 3.27 -15.16 2.79
N LEU A 268 4.31 -15.21 3.62
CA LEU A 268 5.23 -16.36 3.74
C LEU A 268 4.58 -17.64 4.31
N ASP A 269 3.48 -17.54 5.06
CA ASP A 269 2.85 -18.66 5.76
C ASP A 269 2.15 -19.71 4.85
N CYS A 270 2.23 -19.54 3.53
CA CYS A 270 1.75 -20.54 2.56
C CYS A 270 2.85 -21.57 2.28
N SER A 271 2.79 -22.69 3.02
CA SER A 271 3.74 -23.82 2.98
C SER A 271 4.22 -24.19 1.57
N THR A 272 5.51 -23.91 1.28
CA THR A 272 6.23 -24.18 0.01
C THR A 272 5.58 -23.56 -1.25
N LEU A 273 6.32 -22.72 -1.97
CA LEU A 273 5.85 -22.06 -3.20
C LEU A 273 5.75 -23.01 -4.41
N GLU A 274 4.91 -24.05 -4.33
CA GLU A 274 4.40 -24.78 -5.48
C GLU A 274 3.23 -23.99 -6.11
N GLU A 275 3.55 -22.88 -6.78
CA GLU A 275 2.53 -22.06 -7.46
C GLU A 275 2.35 -22.46 -8.93
N THR A 276 1.28 -23.21 -9.18
CA THR A 276 0.76 -23.51 -10.52
C THR A 276 -0.09 -22.37 -11.07
N ASP A 277 0.46 -21.17 -11.27
CA ASP A 277 -0.20 -20.16 -12.14
C ASP A 277 0.74 -19.07 -12.68
N LEU A 278 1.54 -19.47 -13.68
CA LEU A 278 2.07 -18.55 -14.70
C LEU A 278 1.95 -19.28 -16.05
N SER A 279 0.87 -19.01 -16.76
CA SER A 279 0.53 -19.60 -18.05
C SER A 279 1.23 -18.88 -19.22
N ILE A 280 2.57 -18.84 -19.18
CA ILE A 280 3.36 -18.63 -20.40
C ILE A 280 3.11 -19.88 -21.27
N GLY A 281 2.46 -19.68 -22.42
CA GLY A 281 1.87 -20.76 -23.21
C GLY A 281 2.87 -21.84 -23.61
N GLN A 282 2.67 -23.06 -23.08
CA GLN A 282 3.39 -24.25 -23.54
C GLN A 282 2.89 -24.67 -24.93
N ASN A 283 3.53 -24.16 -25.98
CA ASN A 283 3.47 -24.73 -27.32
C ASN A 283 4.89 -24.78 -27.90
N ALA A 284 5.66 -25.78 -27.45
CA ALA A 284 7.04 -26.02 -27.88
C ALA A 284 7.31 -27.51 -28.16
N ASN A 285 6.43 -28.14 -28.96
CA ASN A 285 6.80 -29.32 -29.75
C ASN A 285 7.15 -28.85 -31.17
N GLY A 286 8.38 -28.33 -31.31
CA GLY A 286 8.97 -27.91 -32.57
C GLY A 286 10.46 -28.25 -32.54
N SER A 287 10.90 -29.07 -33.49
CA SER A 287 12.26 -29.60 -33.57
C SER A 287 13.32 -28.50 -33.57
N ALA A 288 14.38 -28.69 -32.77
CA ALA A 288 15.51 -27.78 -32.72
C ALA A 288 16.18 -27.64 -34.11
N GLN A 289 16.19 -26.42 -34.63
CA GLN A 289 17.18 -25.96 -35.60
C GLN A 289 17.85 -24.71 -35.00
N ASN A 290 19.17 -24.74 -34.90
CA ASN A 290 19.97 -23.57 -34.57
C ASN A 290 19.92 -22.60 -35.76
N ASP A 291 19.03 -21.62 -35.71
CA ASP A 291 19.15 -20.38 -36.49
C ASP A 291 19.40 -19.23 -35.51
N GLU A 292 20.61 -19.20 -34.95
CA GLU A 292 21.13 -18.05 -34.20
C GLU A 292 21.34 -16.90 -35.19
N ARG A 293 20.24 -16.23 -35.54
CA ARG A 293 20.29 -14.92 -36.20
C ARG A 293 20.88 -13.94 -35.21
N VAL A 294 22.21 -13.85 -35.21
CA VAL A 294 22.97 -12.88 -34.44
C VAL A 294 22.48 -11.50 -34.84
N ALA A 295 21.60 -10.92 -34.01
CA ALA A 295 21.25 -9.52 -34.13
C ALA A 295 22.55 -8.70 -34.09
N PRO A 296 22.69 -7.67 -34.94
CA PRO A 296 23.92 -6.87 -34.96
C PRO A 296 24.21 -6.37 -33.55
N LYS A 297 25.49 -6.45 -33.13
CA LYS A 297 25.93 -5.97 -31.81
C LYS A 297 25.70 -4.45 -31.74
N ARG A 298 24.55 -4.06 -31.18
CA ARG A 298 24.22 -2.66 -30.93
C ARG A 298 25.17 -2.08 -29.89
N THR A 299 25.61 -0.86 -30.13
CA THR A 299 26.35 -0.04 -29.16
C THR A 299 25.49 0.25 -27.92
N GLN A 300 26.11 0.71 -26.83
CA GLN A 300 25.39 1.08 -25.60
C GLN A 300 24.28 2.12 -25.90
N GLN A 301 24.62 3.15 -26.68
CA GLN A 301 23.69 4.22 -27.06
C GLN A 301 22.51 3.70 -27.91
N GLU A 302 22.76 2.82 -28.88
CA GLU A 302 21.68 2.19 -29.67
C GLU A 302 20.77 1.28 -28.81
N GLN A 303 21.29 0.67 -27.73
CA GLN A 303 20.49 -0.10 -26.78
C GLN A 303 19.62 0.82 -25.90
N LEU A 304 20.17 1.94 -25.42
CA LEU A 304 19.44 2.97 -24.67
C LEU A 304 18.31 3.60 -25.50
N GLU A 305 18.61 4.08 -26.70
CA GLU A 305 17.62 4.70 -27.60
C GLU A 305 16.48 3.71 -27.95
N HIS A 306 16.82 2.44 -28.18
CA HIS A 306 15.84 1.39 -28.45
C HIS A 306 15.02 1.03 -27.21
N TRP A 307 15.64 1.00 -26.02
CA TRP A 307 14.96 0.81 -24.74
C TRP A 307 13.91 1.90 -24.53
N GLN A 308 14.29 3.17 -24.56
CA GLN A 308 13.40 4.32 -24.35
C GLN A 308 12.23 4.38 -25.34
N LYS A 309 12.44 3.91 -26.57
CA LYS A 309 11.40 3.83 -27.60
C LYS A 309 10.42 2.68 -27.35
N ASN A 310 10.93 1.49 -27.04
CA ASN A 310 10.10 0.29 -26.91
C ASN A 310 9.45 0.19 -25.51
N ARG A 311 10.10 0.73 -24.46
CA ARG A 311 9.62 0.75 -23.07
C ARG A 311 8.21 1.32 -22.95
N ARG A 312 7.95 2.48 -23.58
CA ARG A 312 6.61 3.10 -23.62
C ARG A 312 5.55 2.17 -24.20
N THR A 313 5.88 1.41 -25.24
CA THR A 313 4.93 0.43 -25.82
C THR A 313 4.74 -0.79 -24.92
N LEU A 314 5.80 -1.22 -24.23
CA LEU A 314 5.80 -2.41 -23.38
C LEU A 314 5.16 -2.18 -22.00
N ALA A 315 5.24 -0.98 -21.42
CA ALA A 315 4.56 -0.60 -20.18
C ALA A 315 3.03 -0.80 -20.27
N TYR A 316 2.46 -0.63 -21.46
CA TYR A 316 1.03 -0.86 -21.74
C TYR A 316 0.69 -2.29 -22.17
N SER A 317 1.68 -3.18 -22.26
CA SER A 317 1.46 -4.59 -22.63
C SER A 317 0.91 -5.39 -21.45
N THR A 318 -0.03 -6.30 -21.71
CA THR A 318 -0.68 -7.13 -20.66
C THR A 318 0.30 -8.09 -19.95
N VAL A 319 1.49 -8.30 -20.51
CA VAL A 319 2.54 -9.19 -19.98
C VAL A 319 3.74 -8.46 -19.37
N GLY A 320 3.78 -7.12 -19.46
CA GLY A 320 4.94 -6.32 -19.04
C GLY A 320 6.24 -6.69 -19.77
N THR A 321 7.37 -6.28 -19.21
CA THR A 321 8.72 -6.70 -19.66
C THR A 321 9.43 -7.41 -18.50
N PRO A 322 10.00 -8.62 -18.70
CA PRO A 322 10.46 -9.46 -17.59
C PRO A 322 11.83 -9.08 -17.01
N ASP A 323 12.38 -7.90 -17.29
CA ASP A 323 13.80 -7.58 -17.09
C ASP A 323 14.28 -7.65 -15.63
N TYR A 324 13.39 -7.40 -14.66
CA TYR A 324 13.69 -7.42 -13.23
C TYR A 324 13.35 -8.76 -12.55
N ILE A 325 12.76 -9.73 -13.29
CA ILE A 325 12.30 -11.00 -12.73
C ILE A 325 13.50 -11.91 -12.42
N ALA A 326 13.52 -12.47 -11.22
CA ALA A 326 14.59 -13.39 -10.79
C ALA A 326 14.54 -14.76 -11.51
N PRO A 327 15.69 -15.38 -11.81
CA PRO A 327 15.75 -16.63 -12.58
C PRO A 327 15.01 -17.80 -11.89
N GLU A 328 15.02 -17.88 -10.56
CA GLU A 328 14.27 -18.89 -9.81
C GLU A 328 12.74 -18.75 -9.93
N VAL A 329 12.24 -17.52 -10.10
CA VAL A 329 10.81 -17.23 -10.34
C VAL A 329 10.42 -17.72 -11.74
N LEU A 330 11.22 -17.42 -12.77
CA LEU A 330 11.01 -17.92 -14.13
C LEU A 330 11.08 -19.46 -14.21
N LEU A 331 12.00 -20.07 -13.45
CA LEU A 331 12.20 -21.52 -13.42
C LEU A 331 11.21 -22.28 -12.52
N LYS A 332 10.36 -21.57 -11.77
CA LYS A 332 9.35 -22.14 -10.84
C LYS A 332 9.93 -23.17 -9.84
N LYS A 333 11.15 -22.94 -9.34
CA LYS A 333 11.86 -23.91 -8.48
C LYS A 333 11.51 -23.79 -6.98
N GLY A 334 10.43 -23.09 -6.66
CA GLY A 334 10.29 -22.41 -5.37
C GLY A 334 11.25 -21.22 -5.29
N TYR A 335 10.85 -20.20 -4.54
CA TYR A 335 11.62 -18.99 -4.27
C TYR A 335 11.17 -18.42 -2.92
N GLY A 336 11.94 -17.51 -2.34
CA GLY A 336 11.61 -16.78 -1.13
C GLY A 336 11.74 -15.27 -1.32
N MET A 337 12.00 -14.57 -0.22
CA MET A 337 12.16 -13.11 -0.17
C MET A 337 13.36 -12.61 -0.98
N GLU A 338 14.32 -13.49 -1.27
CA GLU A 338 15.54 -13.16 -2.01
C GLU A 338 15.30 -12.72 -3.46
N CYS A 339 14.15 -13.03 -4.06
CA CYS A 339 13.85 -12.64 -5.44
C CYS A 339 13.68 -11.11 -5.58
N ASP A 340 13.24 -10.42 -4.54
CA ASP A 340 13.14 -8.96 -4.52
C ASP A 340 14.55 -8.31 -4.55
N TRP A 341 15.55 -8.95 -3.93
CA TRP A 341 16.96 -8.49 -3.98
C TRP A 341 17.62 -8.65 -5.35
N TRP A 342 17.19 -9.65 -6.15
CA TRP A 342 17.60 -9.73 -7.56
C TRP A 342 17.07 -8.54 -8.34
N SER A 343 15.79 -8.22 -8.17
CA SER A 343 15.14 -7.09 -8.82
C SER A 343 15.82 -5.76 -8.46
N LEU A 344 16.19 -5.57 -7.19
CA LEU A 344 17.02 -4.44 -6.74
C LEU A 344 18.34 -4.33 -7.52
N GLY A 345 19.05 -5.45 -7.71
CA GLY A 345 20.29 -5.49 -8.50
C GLY A 345 20.09 -5.12 -9.97
N ALA A 346 18.96 -5.52 -10.57
CA ALA A 346 18.61 -5.16 -11.94
C ALA A 346 18.25 -3.68 -12.09
N ILE A 347 17.55 -3.10 -11.09
CA ILE A 347 17.24 -1.66 -11.01
C ILE A 347 18.51 -0.83 -10.81
N MET A 348 19.41 -1.25 -9.90
CA MET A 348 20.69 -0.57 -9.69
C MET A 348 21.55 -0.56 -10.96
N TYR A 349 21.58 -1.66 -11.71
CA TYR A 349 22.23 -1.69 -13.02
C TYR A 349 21.56 -0.72 -14.00
N GLU A 350 20.23 -0.69 -14.10
CA GLU A 350 19.51 0.24 -14.98
C GLU A 350 19.79 1.71 -14.61
N MET A 351 19.79 2.05 -13.31
CA MET A 351 20.14 3.38 -12.82
C MET A 351 21.53 3.84 -13.28
N LEU A 352 22.51 2.93 -13.29
CA LEU A 352 23.92 3.26 -13.56
C LEU A 352 24.35 3.08 -15.03
N VAL A 353 23.58 2.34 -15.83
CA VAL A 353 23.94 1.98 -17.23
C VAL A 353 22.91 2.48 -18.26
N GLY A 354 21.70 2.84 -17.80
CA GLY A 354 20.60 3.40 -18.59
C GLY A 354 19.61 2.40 -19.19
N TYR A 355 19.88 1.09 -19.06
CA TYR A 355 18.98 0.02 -19.50
C TYR A 355 19.18 -1.25 -18.65
N PRO A 356 18.18 -2.15 -18.54
CA PRO A 356 18.31 -3.35 -17.71
C PRO A 356 19.37 -4.35 -18.21
N PRO A 357 20.02 -5.12 -17.30
CA PRO A 357 21.18 -5.95 -17.62
C PRO A 357 20.89 -7.09 -18.62
N PHE A 358 19.63 -7.50 -18.74
CA PHE A 358 19.21 -8.62 -19.60
C PHE A 358 18.30 -8.19 -20.76
N TYR A 359 18.18 -6.88 -21.01
CA TYR A 359 17.26 -6.32 -22.00
C TYR A 359 17.39 -6.94 -23.40
N SER A 360 16.27 -7.18 -24.06
CA SER A 360 16.15 -7.68 -25.44
C SER A 360 14.84 -7.19 -26.09
N ASP A 361 14.83 -7.10 -27.42
CA ASP A 361 13.64 -6.73 -28.21
C ASP A 361 12.45 -7.67 -28.02
N ASP A 362 12.72 -8.94 -27.68
CA ASP A 362 11.75 -10.01 -27.46
C ASP A 362 11.78 -10.46 -25.98
N PRO A 363 10.64 -10.44 -25.25
CA PRO A 363 10.55 -10.87 -23.86
C PRO A 363 11.04 -12.30 -23.61
N MET A 364 10.84 -13.24 -24.54
CA MET A 364 11.35 -14.61 -24.38
C MET A 364 12.88 -14.67 -24.46
N SER A 365 13.50 -13.80 -25.25
CA SER A 365 14.94 -13.62 -25.33
C SER A 365 15.50 -12.97 -24.05
N THR A 366 14.81 -11.98 -23.47
CA THR A 366 15.12 -11.46 -22.12
C THR A 366 15.08 -12.59 -21.07
N CYS A 367 14.01 -13.40 -21.03
CA CYS A 367 13.92 -14.57 -20.14
C CYS A 367 15.09 -15.56 -20.33
N ARG A 368 15.52 -15.82 -21.57
CA ARG A 368 16.68 -16.69 -21.86
C ARG A 368 17.98 -16.08 -21.34
N LYS A 369 18.18 -14.76 -21.45
CA LYS A 369 19.35 -14.05 -20.89
C LYS A 369 19.35 -14.12 -19.35
N ILE A 370 18.21 -13.90 -18.70
CA ILE A 370 18.04 -14.00 -17.25
C ILE A 370 18.39 -15.41 -16.74
N VAL A 371 17.83 -16.46 -17.36
CA VAL A 371 18.13 -17.85 -16.97
C VAL A 371 19.62 -18.19 -17.17
N ASN A 372 20.27 -17.58 -18.16
CA ASN A 372 21.70 -17.74 -18.45
C ASN A 372 22.55 -16.53 -18.01
N TRP A 373 22.17 -15.86 -16.90
CA TRP A 373 22.77 -14.60 -16.47
C TRP A 373 24.30 -14.64 -16.38
N LYS A 374 24.88 -15.77 -15.97
CA LYS A 374 26.34 -15.96 -15.83
C LYS A 374 27.16 -15.68 -17.10
N SER A 375 26.56 -15.79 -18.29
CA SER A 375 27.21 -15.47 -19.57
C SER A 375 26.72 -14.17 -20.22
N HIS A 376 25.69 -13.55 -19.65
CA HIS A 376 24.99 -12.39 -20.22
C HIS A 376 25.14 -11.11 -19.40
N LEU A 377 25.33 -11.19 -18.08
CA LEU A 377 25.67 -10.04 -17.24
C LEU A 377 27.05 -9.52 -17.64
N LYS A 378 27.09 -8.29 -18.13
CA LYS A 378 28.28 -7.59 -18.60
C LYS A 378 28.16 -6.12 -18.26
N PHE A 379 29.26 -5.50 -17.87
CA PHE A 379 29.32 -4.08 -17.57
C PHE A 379 30.01 -3.36 -18.73
N PRO A 380 29.37 -2.36 -19.38
CA PRO A 380 30.02 -1.53 -20.40
C PRO A 380 31.20 -0.75 -19.81
N GLU A 381 32.34 -0.70 -20.51
CA GLU A 381 33.51 0.08 -20.06
C GLU A 381 33.21 1.58 -20.07
N GLU A 382 32.29 1.99 -20.95
CA GLU A 382 31.81 3.35 -21.14
C GLU A 382 31.04 3.89 -19.91
N ALA A 383 30.42 3.00 -19.12
CA ALA A 383 29.66 3.37 -17.91
C ALA A 383 30.56 3.77 -16.73
N ARG A 384 31.85 3.40 -16.75
CA ARG A 384 32.88 3.80 -15.76
C ARG A 384 32.50 3.56 -14.29
N LEU A 385 31.80 2.46 -14.02
CA LEU A 385 31.35 2.11 -12.68
C LEU A 385 32.51 1.77 -11.74
N SER A 386 32.35 2.10 -10.46
CA SER A 386 33.27 1.73 -9.38
C SER A 386 33.33 0.22 -9.16
N SER A 387 34.43 -0.24 -8.55
CA SER A 387 34.58 -1.62 -8.09
C SER A 387 33.44 -2.03 -7.15
N GLU A 388 33.02 -1.10 -6.29
CA GLU A 388 32.04 -1.26 -5.24
C GLU A 388 30.62 -1.40 -5.82
N ALA A 389 30.29 -0.60 -6.85
CA ALA A 389 29.03 -0.72 -7.59
C ALA A 389 28.94 -2.04 -8.39
N ILE A 390 30.01 -2.40 -9.10
CA ILE A 390 30.09 -3.67 -9.86
C ILE A 390 29.97 -4.87 -8.92
N ASP A 391 30.64 -4.84 -7.77
CA ASP A 391 30.62 -5.91 -6.77
C ASP A 391 29.22 -6.05 -6.11
N LEU A 392 28.56 -4.94 -5.77
CA LEU A 392 27.18 -4.98 -5.25
C LEU A 392 26.21 -5.56 -6.26
N ILE A 393 26.21 -5.06 -7.50
CA ILE A 393 25.34 -5.58 -8.57
C ILE A 393 25.62 -7.07 -8.80
N SER A 394 26.89 -7.48 -8.83
CA SER A 394 27.27 -8.88 -9.06
C SER A 394 26.83 -9.82 -7.93
N LYS A 395 26.76 -9.34 -6.68
CA LYS A 395 26.29 -10.10 -5.51
C LYS A 395 24.76 -10.09 -5.35
N LEU A 396 24.05 -9.15 -5.97
CA LEU A 396 22.58 -9.16 -6.06
C LEU A 396 22.11 -10.02 -7.26
N LEU A 397 22.75 -9.84 -8.42
CA LEU A 397 22.49 -10.57 -9.67
C LEU A 397 23.22 -11.91 -9.73
N CYS A 398 23.13 -12.70 -8.65
CA CYS A 398 23.66 -14.05 -8.60
C CYS A 398 22.62 -15.11 -8.17
N SER A 399 23.07 -16.35 -8.01
CA SER A 399 22.24 -17.45 -7.52
C SER A 399 21.87 -17.27 -6.05
N VAL A 400 20.59 -17.51 -5.71
CA VAL A 400 19.97 -17.45 -4.37
C VAL A 400 20.90 -17.71 -3.18
N HIS A 401 21.61 -18.85 -3.18
CA HIS A 401 22.47 -19.30 -2.08
C HIS A 401 23.77 -18.49 -1.88
N GLN A 402 24.08 -17.54 -2.77
CA GLN A 402 25.18 -16.59 -2.69
C GLN A 402 24.71 -15.13 -2.69
N ARG A 403 23.39 -14.91 -2.83
CA ARG A 403 22.83 -13.57 -3.01
C ARG A 403 22.86 -12.80 -1.68
N LEU A 404 23.35 -11.56 -1.73
CA LEU A 404 23.23 -10.66 -0.57
C LEU A 404 21.75 -10.43 -0.23
N GLY A 405 21.45 -10.40 1.06
CA GLY A 405 20.09 -10.22 1.56
C GLY A 405 19.35 -11.53 1.82
N SER A 406 19.91 -12.68 1.43
CA SER A 406 19.33 -14.00 1.71
C SER A 406 19.30 -14.34 3.20
N ASN A 407 20.17 -13.75 4.04
CA ASN A 407 20.09 -13.85 5.50
C ASN A 407 19.51 -12.58 6.16
N GLY A 408 18.97 -11.64 5.37
CA GLY A 408 18.41 -10.36 5.83
C GLY A 408 19.11 -9.14 5.23
N ALA A 409 18.38 -8.01 5.18
CA ALA A 409 18.81 -6.78 4.52
C ALA A 409 20.12 -6.19 5.05
N ASP A 410 20.50 -6.49 6.30
CA ASP A 410 21.73 -5.97 6.91
C ASP A 410 23.01 -6.42 6.18
N GLU A 411 22.99 -7.56 5.47
CA GLU A 411 24.08 -7.98 4.57
C GLU A 411 24.30 -6.97 3.43
N ILE A 412 23.22 -6.41 2.88
CA ILE A 412 23.26 -5.40 1.83
C ILE A 412 23.69 -4.06 2.42
N LYS A 413 23.16 -3.68 3.59
CA LYS A 413 23.49 -2.41 4.26
C LYS A 413 24.96 -2.30 4.66
N ALA A 414 25.60 -3.43 4.96
CA ALA A 414 27.02 -3.51 5.30
C ALA A 414 27.96 -3.50 4.07
N HIS A 415 27.44 -3.42 2.84
CA HIS A 415 28.27 -3.41 1.64
C HIS A 415 29.07 -2.10 1.51
N PRO A 416 30.37 -2.14 1.10
CA PRO A 416 31.20 -0.93 0.96
C PRO A 416 30.61 0.16 0.06
N PHE A 417 29.76 -0.21 -0.91
CA PHE A 417 29.03 0.76 -1.74
C PHE A 417 28.16 1.74 -0.93
N PHE A 418 27.71 1.37 0.28
CA PHE A 418 26.95 2.22 1.19
C PHE A 418 27.81 2.83 2.32
N GLU A 419 29.13 2.90 2.16
CA GLU A 419 29.99 3.57 3.14
C GLU A 419 29.54 5.03 3.34
N GLY A 420 29.37 5.44 4.60
CA GLY A 420 28.87 6.76 4.99
C GLY A 420 27.34 6.92 5.02
N VAL A 421 26.54 5.92 4.64
CA VAL A 421 25.07 6.02 4.67
C VAL A 421 24.52 5.88 6.10
N GLU A 422 23.87 6.93 6.60
CA GLU A 422 23.14 6.92 7.87
C GLU A 422 21.70 6.39 7.69
N TRP A 423 21.53 5.07 7.68
CA TRP A 423 20.26 4.38 7.39
C TRP A 423 19.03 4.93 8.15
N ASP A 424 19.14 5.18 9.46
CA ASP A 424 18.03 5.71 10.28
C ASP A 424 17.59 7.14 9.91
N LYS A 425 18.43 7.86 9.17
CA LYS A 425 18.21 9.25 8.73
C LYS A 425 17.99 9.40 7.23
N LEU A 426 17.94 8.30 6.46
CA LEU A 426 17.88 8.38 5.00
C LEU A 426 16.62 9.13 4.49
N TYR A 427 15.49 8.95 5.17
CA TYR A 427 14.23 9.69 4.95
C TYR A 427 14.18 11.08 5.66
N GLN A 428 15.31 11.59 6.17
CA GLN A 428 15.42 12.88 6.87
C GLN A 428 16.45 13.82 6.22
N ILE A 429 17.33 13.30 5.36
CA ILE A 429 18.24 14.11 4.54
C ILE A 429 17.53 14.59 3.27
N GLU A 430 18.09 15.60 2.61
CA GLU A 430 17.59 16.06 1.31
C GLU A 430 17.76 14.97 0.24
N ALA A 431 16.72 14.73 -0.56
CA ALA A 431 16.73 13.68 -1.56
C ALA A 431 17.65 14.01 -2.74
N ALA A 432 18.21 12.97 -3.37
CA ALA A 432 19.17 13.13 -4.47
C ALA A 432 18.59 13.79 -5.73
N PHE A 433 17.26 13.72 -5.92
CA PHE A 433 16.54 14.48 -6.93
C PHE A 433 15.19 14.94 -6.36
N ILE A 434 14.97 16.26 -6.34
CA ILE A 434 13.69 16.87 -5.96
C ILE A 434 12.87 17.07 -7.25
N PRO A 435 11.67 16.47 -7.37
CA PRO A 435 10.82 16.65 -8.53
C PRO A 435 10.23 18.06 -8.58
N GLU A 436 10.09 18.61 -9.79
CA GLU A 436 9.34 19.85 -10.00
C GLU A 436 7.85 19.57 -9.80
N VAL A 437 7.21 20.30 -8.89
CA VAL A 437 5.79 20.17 -8.52
C VAL A 437 5.23 21.58 -8.28
N ASN A 438 4.37 22.04 -9.19
CA ASN A 438 3.82 23.40 -9.19
C ASN A 438 2.68 23.59 -8.17
N ASP A 439 1.81 22.58 -8.04
CA ASP A 439 0.62 22.60 -7.21
C ASP A 439 0.20 21.19 -6.74
N GLU A 440 -0.82 21.09 -5.90
CA GLU A 440 -1.27 19.83 -5.27
C GLU A 440 -1.94 18.84 -6.23
N LEU A 441 -2.32 19.27 -7.43
CA LEU A 441 -2.87 18.46 -8.51
C LEU A 441 -1.87 18.28 -9.68
N ASP A 442 -0.63 18.78 -9.54
CA ASP A 442 0.35 18.74 -10.62
C ASP A 442 0.73 17.31 -10.99
N THR A 443 0.38 16.94 -12.23
CA THR A 443 0.58 15.61 -12.81
C THR A 443 1.71 15.59 -13.85
N GLN A 444 2.56 16.63 -13.93
CA GLN A 444 3.63 16.70 -14.93
C GLN A 444 4.66 15.57 -14.82
N ASN A 445 4.78 14.92 -13.66
CA ASN A 445 5.69 13.80 -13.42
C ASN A 445 5.10 12.43 -13.77
N PHE A 446 3.89 12.39 -14.33
CA PHE A 446 3.23 11.18 -14.84
C PHE A 446 3.14 11.20 -16.37
N GLU A 447 3.09 10.01 -16.99
CA GLU A 447 2.79 9.92 -18.41
C GLU A 447 1.32 10.32 -18.70
N LYS A 448 1.09 11.04 -19.80
CA LYS A 448 -0.25 11.55 -20.15
C LYS A 448 -1.03 10.48 -20.91
N PHE A 449 -2.13 10.03 -20.30
CA PHE A 449 -3.04 9.07 -20.89
C PHE A 449 -4.03 9.76 -21.85
N GLU A 450 -4.23 9.20 -23.04
CA GLU A 450 -5.34 9.62 -23.91
C GLU A 450 -6.67 9.19 -23.27
N GLU A 451 -7.44 10.16 -22.80
CA GLU A 451 -8.79 9.93 -22.31
C GLU A 451 -9.72 9.63 -23.48
N SER A 452 -10.15 8.38 -23.63
CA SER A 452 -11.25 8.05 -24.52
C SER A 452 -12.55 8.57 -23.89
N ASP A 453 -13.20 9.55 -24.55
CA ASP A 453 -14.42 10.27 -24.10
C ASP A 453 -15.58 9.37 -23.63
N THR A 454 -15.54 8.07 -23.94
CA THR A 454 -16.54 7.05 -23.61
C THR A 454 -16.47 6.55 -22.15
N GLN A 455 -16.58 7.45 -21.16
CA GLN A 455 -17.14 7.07 -19.83
C GLN A 455 -17.65 8.20 -18.92
N ILE A 456 -18.10 9.33 -19.48
CA ILE A 456 -18.91 10.28 -18.71
C ILE A 456 -20.33 9.71 -18.53
N GLN A 457 -20.73 9.55 -17.26
CA GLN A 457 -22.06 9.16 -16.76
C GLN A 457 -22.55 7.72 -17.02
N SER A 458 -22.40 6.87 -15.99
CA SER A 458 -23.53 6.03 -15.54
C SER A 458 -23.95 6.47 -14.14
N SER A 459 -24.79 7.51 -14.05
CA SER A 459 -25.39 7.95 -12.78
C SER A 459 -26.45 6.94 -12.32
N SER A 460 -26.01 5.79 -11.82
CA SER A 460 -26.84 4.76 -11.21
C SER A 460 -27.42 5.32 -9.91
N LYS A 461 -28.59 5.99 -9.99
CA LYS A 461 -29.30 6.53 -8.83
C LYS A 461 -29.47 5.45 -7.75
N ALA A 462 -28.66 5.51 -6.70
CA ALA A 462 -28.68 4.58 -5.58
C ALA A 462 -29.93 4.80 -4.72
N GLY A 463 -31.05 4.20 -5.14
CA GLY A 463 -32.25 4.10 -4.32
C GLY A 463 -32.02 3.28 -3.04
N PRO A 464 -32.76 3.55 -1.96
CA PRO A 464 -32.40 3.05 -0.63
C PRO A 464 -32.61 1.53 -0.47
N TRP A 465 -31.55 0.85 -0.04
CA TRP A 465 -31.57 -0.36 0.80
C TRP A 465 -32.62 -1.45 0.44
N ARG A 466 -32.40 -2.15 -0.68
CA ARG A 466 -32.56 -3.62 -0.78
C ARG A 466 -32.19 -4.15 -2.18
N LYS A 467 -30.96 -4.61 -2.34
CA LYS A 467 -30.60 -5.66 -3.31
C LYS A 467 -29.72 -6.68 -2.59
N MET A 468 -29.95 -7.96 -2.86
CA MET A 468 -29.18 -9.05 -2.24
C MET A 468 -27.74 -9.01 -2.75
N LEU A 469 -26.79 -9.44 -1.90
CA LEU A 469 -25.42 -9.74 -2.33
C LEU A 469 -25.45 -10.56 -3.62
N SER A 470 -24.86 -10.04 -4.70
CA SER A 470 -24.70 -10.81 -5.91
C SER A 470 -23.71 -11.95 -5.65
N SER A 471 -23.70 -12.98 -6.49
CA SER A 471 -22.69 -14.04 -6.38
C SER A 471 -21.26 -13.52 -6.57
N LYS A 472 -21.07 -12.36 -7.21
CA LYS A 472 -19.77 -11.70 -7.39
C LYS A 472 -19.27 -11.07 -6.08
N ASP A 473 -20.16 -10.44 -5.31
CA ASP A 473 -19.79 -9.71 -4.07
C ASP A 473 -19.35 -10.63 -2.94
N MET A 474 -19.78 -11.90 -2.99
CA MET A 474 -19.48 -12.91 -1.98
C MET A 474 -17.96 -13.17 -1.84
N ASN A 475 -17.18 -12.95 -2.90
CA ASN A 475 -15.71 -13.06 -2.90
C ASN A 475 -15.01 -11.82 -2.31
N PHE A 476 -15.71 -10.67 -2.30
CA PHE A 476 -15.22 -9.36 -1.84
C PHE A 476 -15.86 -8.93 -0.49
N VAL A 477 -16.48 -9.88 0.23
CA VAL A 477 -16.98 -9.65 1.59
C VAL A 477 -15.84 -9.22 2.50
N GLY A 478 -16.05 -8.12 3.23
CA GLY A 478 -15.04 -7.54 4.11
C GLY A 478 -13.93 -6.76 3.40
N TYR A 479 -14.05 -6.46 2.09
CA TYR A 479 -13.06 -5.63 1.37
C TYR A 479 -12.95 -4.20 1.92
N THR A 480 -14.05 -3.61 2.37
CA THR A 480 -14.12 -2.23 2.88
C THR A 480 -13.26 -2.04 4.13
N TYR A 481 -12.39 -1.03 4.11
CA TYR A 481 -11.50 -0.62 5.20
C TYR A 481 -11.52 0.91 5.33
N LYS A 482 -11.31 1.43 6.53
CA LYS A 482 -11.09 2.86 6.80
C LYS A 482 -10.01 2.98 7.85
N ASN A 483 -8.91 3.68 7.54
CA ASN A 483 -7.92 4.06 8.51
C ASN A 483 -8.43 5.29 9.29
N PHE A 484 -9.04 5.03 10.43
CA PHE A 484 -9.65 6.08 11.24
C PHE A 484 -8.64 7.00 11.95
N GLU A 485 -7.38 6.56 12.09
CA GLU A 485 -6.32 7.32 12.76
C GLU A 485 -5.71 8.36 11.81
N ILE A 486 -5.41 7.97 10.56
CA ILE A 486 -4.85 8.89 9.55
C ILE A 486 -5.91 9.90 9.05
N VAL A 487 -7.16 9.47 8.87
CA VAL A 487 -8.25 10.37 8.40
C VAL A 487 -8.63 11.43 9.45
N ASN A 488 -8.16 11.31 10.70
CA ASN A 488 -8.53 12.22 11.79
C ASN A 488 -7.36 12.47 12.76
N ASP A 489 -6.42 13.36 12.44
CA ASP A 489 -5.50 13.94 13.44
C ASP A 489 -6.23 14.93 14.38
N TYR A 490 -7.29 14.45 15.05
CA TYR A 490 -7.99 15.19 16.09
C TYR A 490 -7.22 15.07 17.41
N GLN A 491 -6.09 15.77 17.49
CA GLN A 491 -5.48 16.09 18.78
C GLN A 491 -6.54 16.74 19.67
N VAL A 492 -6.73 16.18 20.87
CA VAL A 492 -7.58 16.80 21.90
C VAL A 492 -6.90 18.10 22.33
N PRO A 493 -7.53 19.28 22.16
CA PRO A 493 -6.94 20.54 22.61
C PRO A 493 -6.57 20.46 24.10
N GLY A 494 -5.36 20.89 24.43
CA GLY A 494 -4.79 20.79 25.79
C GLY A 494 -3.94 19.53 26.09
N MET A 495 -4.09 18.42 25.35
CA MET A 495 -3.25 17.23 25.60
C MET A 495 -1.77 17.42 25.23
N ALA A 496 -1.46 18.28 24.25
CA ALA A 496 -0.09 18.61 23.88
C ALA A 496 0.62 19.45 24.96
N GLU A 497 -0.11 20.28 25.71
CA GLU A 497 0.44 21.11 26.78
C GLU A 497 0.76 20.30 28.04
N LEU A 498 -0.07 19.29 28.34
CA LEU A 498 0.19 18.30 29.39
C LEU A 498 1.49 17.52 29.16
N LYS A 499 1.87 17.25 27.90
CA LYS A 499 3.16 16.59 27.58
C LYS A 499 4.39 17.48 27.84
N LYS A 500 4.26 18.81 27.93
CA LYS A 500 5.39 19.75 28.12
C LYS A 500 5.66 20.12 29.59
N LYS A 501 4.82 19.72 30.55
CA LYS A 501 4.96 20.08 31.99
C LYS A 501 5.44 18.93 32.88
N THR A 502 6.54 18.28 32.48
CA THR A 502 7.29 17.31 33.32
C THR A 502 8.61 17.89 33.84
N SER A 503 8.61 19.14 34.28
CA SER A 503 9.63 19.68 35.20
C SER A 503 9.01 20.64 36.21
N LYS A 504 9.48 20.60 37.47
CA LYS A 504 8.92 21.38 38.59
C LYS A 504 9.51 22.79 38.63
N ALA A 505 8.67 23.84 38.58
CA ALA A 505 8.60 24.88 39.63
C ALA A 505 7.57 26.01 39.35
N LYS A 506 6.69 26.25 40.33
CA LYS A 506 5.91 27.47 40.70
C LYS A 506 5.11 28.28 39.64
N LYS A 507 3.98 28.82 40.11
CA LYS A 507 2.87 29.45 39.36
C LYS A 507 3.20 30.76 38.63
N PRO A 508 2.54 31.00 37.48
CA PRO A 508 1.82 32.23 37.19
C PRO A 508 0.29 32.06 37.39
N SER A 509 -0.46 33.16 37.48
CA SER A 509 -1.88 33.19 37.87
C SER A 509 -2.88 33.02 36.72
N ILE A 510 -4.13 32.68 37.06
CA ILE A 510 -5.30 32.63 36.15
C ILE A 510 -5.61 34.03 35.61
N LYS A 511 -4.90 34.44 34.56
CA LYS A 511 -5.25 35.58 33.71
C LYS A 511 -4.74 35.47 32.26
N SER A 512 -4.20 34.33 31.86
CA SER A 512 -3.71 34.02 30.50
C SER A 512 -4.54 32.94 29.80
N LEU A 513 -5.79 32.71 30.25
CA LEU A 513 -6.68 31.64 29.78
C LEU A 513 -7.96 32.19 29.11
N PHE A 514 -8.16 33.50 29.16
CA PHE A 514 -9.25 34.21 28.52
C PHE A 514 -8.78 35.59 28.06
N ASP A 515 -8.36 35.69 26.79
CA ASP A 515 -8.58 36.85 25.94
C ASP A 515 -8.51 36.38 24.48
N TYR A 516 -9.48 36.79 23.67
CA TYR A 516 -9.56 36.55 22.23
C TYR A 516 -9.46 37.92 21.52
N GLU A 517 -8.64 37.97 20.45
CA GLU A 517 -8.65 38.93 19.33
C GLU A 517 -8.81 40.45 19.61
N SER A 518 -7.83 41.25 19.19
CA SER A 518 -7.95 42.20 18.05
C SER A 518 -6.75 43.18 17.94
N ASP A 519 -6.58 43.76 16.76
CA ASP A 519 -5.50 44.70 16.41
C ASP A 519 -5.60 46.08 17.09
N THR A 520 -4.46 46.78 17.16
CA THR A 520 -4.20 48.21 16.84
C THR A 520 -3.29 48.98 17.81
N SER A 521 -2.24 49.57 17.20
CA SER A 521 -1.70 50.94 17.36
C SER A 521 -1.20 51.51 18.71
N GLU A 522 -0.01 52.13 18.61
CA GLU A 522 0.49 53.33 19.33
C GLU A 522 0.74 53.23 20.87
N VAL A 523 1.89 53.57 21.49
CA VAL A 523 2.96 54.59 21.37
C VAL A 523 2.95 55.49 22.63
N LEU A 524 4.15 55.84 23.14
CA LEU A 524 4.47 56.66 24.34
C LEU A 524 4.25 56.03 25.74
N GLU A 525 4.93 56.45 26.83
CA GLU A 525 6.28 57.01 27.07
C GLU A 525 6.51 57.19 28.59
N SER A 526 7.73 56.98 29.11
CA SER A 526 8.22 57.43 30.44
C SER A 526 7.51 56.84 31.70
N SER A 527 8.02 56.93 32.94
CA SER A 527 9.20 57.64 33.49
C SER A 527 9.80 56.93 34.72
N ASP A 528 11.13 57.00 34.85
CA ASP A 528 11.93 57.15 36.09
C ASP A 528 11.60 56.42 37.41
N THR A 529 12.59 55.71 37.96
CA THR A 529 13.50 56.35 38.95
C THR A 529 14.77 55.52 39.26
N SER A 530 15.89 56.02 38.73
CA SER A 530 17.15 56.35 39.44
C SER A 530 17.85 55.36 40.39
N ALA A 531 19.06 54.95 39.99
CA ALA A 531 20.20 54.80 40.90
C ALA A 531 21.52 55.13 40.17
N SER A 532 22.29 56.09 40.71
CA SER A 532 23.64 56.50 40.28
C SER A 532 24.70 55.38 40.50
N MET A 533 25.85 55.32 39.81
CA MET A 533 26.84 56.39 39.58
C MET A 533 27.74 56.18 38.34
N THR A 534 28.09 57.30 37.70
CA THR A 534 29.42 57.68 37.14
C THR A 534 30.61 56.77 37.52
N LYS A 535 31.66 56.51 36.70
CA LYS A 535 32.36 57.30 35.65
C LYS A 535 33.43 56.37 34.96
N GLN A 536 34.18 56.69 33.88
CA GLN A 536 34.35 57.87 33.00
C GLN A 536 34.82 57.41 31.58
N TYR A 537 34.99 58.34 30.65
CA TYR A 537 35.60 58.26 29.31
C TYR A 537 37.03 57.67 29.24
N ASN A 538 37.39 57.05 28.10
CA ASN A 538 38.39 57.67 27.21
C ASN A 538 38.22 57.29 25.72
N ASP A 539 38.72 58.16 24.84
CA ASP A 539 38.52 58.16 23.38
C ASP A 539 39.63 57.44 22.57
N GLN A 540 39.23 56.95 21.37
CA GLN A 540 40.01 56.90 20.11
C GLN A 540 41.33 56.09 19.98
N PRO A 541 41.84 55.88 18.74
CA PRO A 541 41.19 55.90 17.41
C PRO A 541 41.42 54.61 16.58
N ALA A 542 40.81 54.57 15.40
CA ALA A 542 41.02 53.54 14.37
C ALA A 542 42.37 53.66 13.63
N GLN A 543 42.84 52.54 13.04
CA GLN A 543 43.28 52.51 11.63
C GLN A 543 43.45 51.07 11.10
N SER A 544 42.99 50.86 9.85
CA SER A 544 43.51 50.00 8.77
C SER A 544 44.16 48.64 9.15
N ILE A 545 43.69 47.51 8.63
CA ILE A 545 43.59 47.14 7.19
C ILE A 545 42.34 46.29 6.94
#